data_AF-A0A662S3Z4-F1
#
_entry.id   AF-A0A662S3Z4-F1
#
_cell.length_a   1.000
_cell.length_b   1.000
_cell.length_c   1.000
_cell.angle_alpha   90.00
_cell.angle_beta   90.00
_cell.angle_gamma   90.00
#
_symmetry.space_group_name_H-M   'P 1'
#
loop_
_entity.id
_entity.type
_entity.pdbx_description
1 polymer ?
#
loop_
_entity_poly.entity_id
_entity_poly.type
_entity_poly.pdbx_seq_one_letter_code
_entity_poly.pdbx_strand_id
1 'polypeptide(L)'
;MKKRIEVDIIPKWTPHEYFSDLIPSLKEKGFICGGSHCTFFPLMGSATCFARLEGESLPCTDCPSYKEGRRRIVEITPSEAALIRTHPVFFDWDDNFYPSDHPCRIELQCGRRYIGTAGIYCERLHLLHATDWTHRENFLPLARKIVSTLPKRRVSLPNLKSLLPTARITIGCDPEFEQLTSNNEVVHQDLPEVIRTLDGEVGVDGAGYQIELRPKEDSNHRRVIARIRRLIEKANRNLGVKGDIYPLGCHLHFGLPGIWKADTIKEKIVEILDDFLGRKLLSLSGNARGEYKCLSAYRDQPWGIEYRTLPSAVLWNPEIGRIVFKIAKNVVQEFVNKKCLEYSDPPKKEDYLRICKLTSKEYHKFIHFPEEYRRLYRGEAINANWRIKSKIEVIIYLRDEWDWQIQRQVRDILKNKLEKIKEPLTITIYGLREGRGEVVAGYDSKFAERIDHPITVPDNQFIFGWPYIWRMDRRKINKITKAANELAEIIKRTIKERRS
;
A
#
# COMPACT_ATOMS: atom_id res chain seq x y z
N MET A 1 -22.16 25.37 6.50
CA MET A 1 -20.95 26.09 6.04
C MET A 1 -20.38 25.36 4.84
N LYS A 2 -19.85 26.07 3.84
CA LYS A 2 -19.09 25.43 2.76
C LYS A 2 -17.62 25.36 3.17
N LYS A 3 -17.00 24.21 2.95
CA LYS A 3 -15.57 23.96 3.11
C LYS A 3 -14.93 23.90 1.74
N ARG A 4 -13.77 24.55 1.60
CA ARG A 4 -12.97 24.56 0.37
C ARG A 4 -11.56 24.12 0.71
N ILE A 5 -11.13 23.01 0.14
CA ILE A 5 -9.75 22.53 0.22
C ILE A 5 -9.13 22.72 -1.16
N GLU A 6 -8.08 23.53 -1.24
CA GLU A 6 -7.31 23.67 -2.49
C GLU A 6 -5.83 23.39 -2.28
N VAL A 7 -5.21 22.94 -3.36
CA VAL A 7 -3.77 22.83 -3.48
C VAL A 7 -3.29 24.05 -4.24
N ASP A 8 -2.57 24.92 -3.54
CA ASP A 8 -1.63 25.80 -4.20
C ASP A 8 -0.48 24.94 -4.72
N ILE A 9 -0.63 24.46 -5.95
CA ILE A 9 0.51 23.99 -6.76
C ILE A 9 1.23 25.22 -7.33
N ILE A 10 1.35 26.27 -6.52
CA ILE A 10 2.38 27.25 -6.70
C ILE A 10 3.60 26.50 -6.16
N PRO A 11 4.61 26.18 -6.99
CA PRO A 11 5.89 25.77 -6.44
C PRO A 11 6.25 26.88 -5.45
N LYS A 12 6.19 26.60 -4.14
CA LYS A 12 6.68 27.54 -3.15
C LYS A 12 8.18 27.60 -3.38
N TRP A 13 8.55 28.51 -4.27
CA TRP A 13 9.83 29.17 -4.27
C TRP A 13 9.93 29.81 -2.88
N THR A 14 10.61 29.15 -1.96
CA THR A 14 11.37 29.83 -0.92
C THR A 14 12.79 29.84 -1.43
N PRO A 15 13.15 30.82 -2.25
CA PRO A 15 14.52 30.96 -2.66
C PRO A 15 15.26 31.27 -1.36
N HIS A 16 16.48 30.78 -1.23
CA HIS A 16 17.40 31.48 -0.34
C HIS A 16 17.33 32.96 -0.71
N GLU A 17 17.21 33.89 0.25
CA GLU A 17 16.93 35.33 0.01
C GLU A 17 17.72 35.88 -1.19
N TYR A 18 18.97 35.44 -1.32
CA TYR A 18 19.86 35.62 -2.46
C TYR A 18 19.23 35.57 -3.88
N PHE A 19 18.30 34.66 -4.13
CA PHE A 19 17.70 34.47 -5.45
C PHE A 19 16.64 35.50 -5.79
N SER A 20 16.12 36.28 -4.83
CA SER A 20 15.15 37.36 -5.08
C SER A 20 15.64 38.32 -6.16
N ASP A 21 16.95 38.53 -6.20
CA ASP A 21 17.61 39.53 -7.05
C ASP A 21 17.89 39.04 -8.47
N LEU A 22 17.75 37.74 -8.70
CA LEU A 22 17.85 37.09 -10.02
C LEU A 22 16.47 36.85 -10.65
N ILE A 23 15.40 36.80 -9.84
CA ILE A 23 14.01 36.61 -10.29
C ILE A 23 13.64 37.58 -11.41
N PRO A 24 13.89 38.91 -11.30
CA PRO A 24 13.44 39.85 -12.32
C PRO A 24 14.10 39.56 -13.67
N SER A 25 15.40 39.26 -13.68
CA SER A 25 16.15 38.92 -14.90
C SER A 25 15.68 37.60 -15.52
N LEU A 26 15.41 36.58 -14.70
CA LEU A 26 14.85 35.30 -15.16
C LEU A 26 13.44 35.50 -15.74
N LYS A 27 12.58 36.26 -15.06
CA LYS A 27 11.22 36.59 -15.53
C LYS A 27 11.22 37.39 -16.82
N GLU A 28 12.11 38.38 -16.96
CA GLU A 28 12.27 39.18 -18.18
C GLU A 28 12.65 38.29 -19.39
N LYS A 29 13.45 37.25 -19.14
CA LYS A 29 13.83 36.26 -20.15
C LYS A 29 12.75 35.19 -20.36
N GLY A 30 11.67 35.19 -19.58
CA GLY A 30 10.55 34.25 -19.65
C GLY A 30 10.79 32.90 -18.97
N PHE A 31 11.78 32.81 -18.08
CA PHE A 31 11.94 31.66 -17.20
C PHE A 31 10.89 31.70 -16.10
N ILE A 32 10.31 30.54 -15.83
CA ILE A 32 9.19 30.40 -14.89
C ILE A 32 9.61 29.54 -13.68
N CYS A 33 10.75 28.84 -13.81
CA CYS A 33 11.32 27.98 -12.79
C CYS A 33 12.84 28.15 -12.78
N GLY A 34 13.42 28.31 -11.60
CA GLY A 34 14.82 28.05 -11.31
C GLY A 34 14.89 27.29 -10.00
N GLY A 35 15.90 26.46 -9.76
CA GLY A 35 16.12 25.94 -8.42
C GLY A 35 17.37 25.12 -8.38
N SER A 36 17.85 24.97 -7.15
CA SER A 36 19.05 24.23 -6.88
C SER A 36 18.76 22.74 -6.74
N HIS A 37 19.82 21.94 -6.76
CA HIS A 37 19.82 20.47 -6.79
C HIS A 37 19.04 19.75 -5.66
N CYS A 38 18.44 20.47 -4.71
CA CYS A 38 17.89 19.89 -3.48
C CYS A 38 16.37 19.92 -3.35
N THR A 39 15.61 20.62 -4.22
CA THR A 39 14.17 20.90 -3.91
C THR A 39 13.17 20.74 -5.04
N PHE A 40 13.53 20.17 -6.19
CA PHE A 40 12.54 19.91 -7.24
C PHE A 40 11.94 18.50 -7.17
N PHE A 41 10.62 18.42 -6.98
CA PHE A 41 9.83 17.41 -7.68
C PHE A 41 9.73 17.89 -9.14
N PRO A 42 10.41 17.24 -10.10
CA PRO A 42 10.37 17.70 -11.48
C PRO A 42 8.94 17.63 -12.03
N LEU A 43 8.52 18.69 -12.73
CA LEU A 43 7.35 18.67 -13.62
C LEU A 43 7.42 17.42 -14.50
N MET A 44 6.28 16.74 -14.75
CA MET A 44 6.22 15.69 -15.78
C MET A 44 6.67 16.29 -17.13
N GLY A 45 7.78 15.79 -17.67
CA GLY A 45 8.49 16.34 -18.84
C GLY A 45 9.82 17.06 -18.53
N SER A 46 10.10 17.39 -17.26
CA SER A 46 11.43 17.79 -16.77
C SER A 46 12.16 16.63 -16.09
N ALA A 47 11.40 15.64 -15.59
CA ALA A 47 11.96 14.38 -15.10
C ALA A 47 12.65 13.59 -16.23
N THR A 48 12.27 13.79 -17.48
CA THR A 48 12.94 13.20 -18.65
C THR A 48 14.32 13.82 -18.94
N CYS A 49 14.71 14.88 -18.24
CA CYS A 49 16.10 15.35 -18.24
C CYS A 49 16.93 14.73 -17.10
N PHE A 50 16.30 14.14 -16.08
CA PHE A 50 16.96 13.65 -14.87
C PHE A 50 16.84 12.13 -14.63
N ALA A 51 15.80 11.50 -15.13
CA ALA A 51 15.42 10.12 -14.80
C ALA A 51 15.19 9.28 -16.06
N ARG A 52 16.27 9.06 -16.82
CA ARG A 52 16.62 7.79 -17.49
C ARG A 52 17.85 8.01 -18.37
N LEU A 53 19.02 7.75 -17.78
CA LEU A 53 20.25 7.37 -18.48
C LEU A 53 20.24 5.85 -18.75
N GLU A 54 19.09 5.31 -19.19
CA GLU A 54 18.93 3.90 -19.58
C GLU A 54 18.56 3.80 -21.07
N GLY A 55 19.34 4.45 -21.94
CA GLY A 55 19.31 4.18 -23.39
C GLY A 55 18.32 4.95 -24.25
N GLU A 56 17.60 5.95 -23.73
CA GLU A 56 16.82 6.90 -24.56
C GLU A 56 17.61 8.20 -24.76
N SER A 57 17.61 8.72 -26.01
CA SER A 57 18.32 9.94 -26.37
C SER A 57 17.77 11.14 -25.59
N LEU A 58 18.68 11.95 -25.02
CA LEU A 58 18.31 13.16 -24.28
C LEU A 58 17.35 14.03 -25.13
N PRO A 59 16.32 14.65 -24.54
CA PRO A 59 15.39 15.56 -25.23
C PRO A 59 16.04 16.79 -25.87
N CYS A 60 17.37 16.92 -25.78
CA CYS A 60 18.18 17.97 -26.38
C CYS A 60 18.66 17.66 -27.80
N THR A 61 18.64 16.40 -28.27
CA THR A 61 19.16 16.02 -29.61
C THR A 61 18.42 16.71 -30.76
N ASP A 62 17.17 17.13 -30.51
CA ASP A 62 16.35 17.88 -31.46
C ASP A 62 16.37 19.41 -31.28
N CYS A 63 17.14 19.93 -30.32
CA CYS A 63 17.25 21.36 -30.06
C CYS A 63 18.05 22.07 -31.17
N PRO A 64 17.66 23.29 -31.62
CA PRO A 64 18.42 24.05 -32.61
C PRO A 64 19.90 24.19 -32.24
N SER A 65 20.18 24.59 -30.99
CA SER A 65 21.54 24.67 -30.45
C SER A 65 22.33 23.34 -30.56
N TYR A 66 21.67 22.19 -30.45
CA TYR A 66 22.29 20.87 -30.62
C TYR A 66 22.57 20.55 -32.08
N LYS A 67 21.59 20.77 -32.97
CA LYS A 67 21.72 20.54 -34.42
C LYS A 67 22.78 21.43 -35.05
N GLU A 68 22.96 22.63 -34.52
CA GLU A 68 23.91 23.63 -35.03
C GLU A 68 25.27 23.60 -34.30
N GLY A 69 25.44 22.74 -33.28
CA GLY A 69 26.66 22.68 -32.47
C GLY A 69 27.02 24.00 -31.76
N ARG A 70 26.03 24.88 -31.52
CA ARG A 70 26.26 26.23 -30.99
C ARG A 70 26.49 26.18 -29.48
N ARG A 71 27.76 26.23 -29.10
CA ARG A 71 28.19 26.46 -27.72
C ARG A 71 27.87 27.89 -27.30
N ARG A 72 27.30 28.09 -26.12
CA ARG A 72 27.09 29.42 -25.55
C ARG A 72 28.31 29.77 -24.71
N ILE A 73 29.06 30.77 -25.16
CA ILE A 73 30.24 31.26 -24.45
C ILE A 73 29.87 32.55 -23.73
N VAL A 74 30.19 32.61 -22.43
CA VAL A 74 30.07 33.80 -21.60
C VAL A 74 31.49 34.25 -21.27
N GLU A 75 31.89 35.36 -21.87
CA GLU A 75 33.18 35.99 -21.60
C GLU A 75 33.20 36.54 -20.17
N ILE A 76 34.18 36.17 -19.35
CA ILE A 76 34.34 36.61 -17.96
C ILE A 76 35.65 37.37 -17.76
N THR A 77 35.66 38.24 -16.76
CA THR A 77 36.81 39.05 -16.37
C THR A 77 37.83 38.21 -15.59
N PRO A 78 39.10 38.65 -15.50
CA PRO A 78 40.09 37.98 -14.66
C PRO A 78 39.70 37.86 -13.19
N SER A 79 38.96 38.83 -12.64
CA SER A 79 38.45 38.80 -11.26
C SER A 79 37.33 37.77 -11.09
N GLU A 80 36.38 37.68 -12.04
CA GLU A 80 35.37 36.61 -12.07
C GLU A 80 36.03 35.23 -12.21
N ALA A 81 37.07 35.11 -13.04
CA ALA A 81 37.82 33.85 -13.19
C ALA A 81 38.57 33.46 -11.90
N ALA A 82 39.11 34.44 -11.16
CA ALA A 82 39.72 34.19 -9.86
C ALA A 82 38.68 33.77 -8.80
N LEU A 83 37.49 34.37 -8.83
CA LEU A 83 36.37 33.99 -7.98
C LEU A 83 35.95 32.54 -8.22
N ILE A 84 35.81 32.12 -9.48
CA ILE A 84 35.48 30.73 -9.85
C ILE A 84 36.57 29.75 -9.37
N ARG A 85 37.85 30.10 -9.52
CA ARG A 85 38.96 29.25 -9.08
C ARG A 85 39.01 29.06 -7.56
N THR A 86 38.63 30.07 -6.79
CA THR A 86 38.58 30.00 -5.32
C THR A 86 37.33 29.29 -4.81
N HIS A 87 36.32 29.13 -5.66
CA HIS A 87 35.01 28.58 -5.34
C HIS A 87 34.59 27.65 -6.49
N PRO A 88 35.06 26.39 -6.53
CA PRO A 88 34.77 25.44 -7.60
C PRO A 88 33.32 24.94 -7.52
N VAL A 89 32.38 25.86 -7.71
CA VAL A 89 30.93 25.62 -7.82
C VAL A 89 30.49 25.53 -9.28
N PHE A 90 31.42 25.78 -10.19
CA PHE A 90 31.32 25.48 -11.61
C PHE A 90 32.08 24.19 -11.82
N PHE A 91 31.36 23.09 -12.07
CA PHE A 91 32.00 21.80 -12.34
C PHE A 91 32.95 21.90 -13.53
N ASP A 92 34.12 21.28 -13.41
CA ASP A 92 34.78 20.69 -14.55
C ASP A 92 33.99 19.40 -14.84
N TRP A 93 33.28 19.35 -15.96
CA TRP A 93 32.39 18.23 -16.33
C TRP A 93 33.18 16.98 -16.77
N ASP A 94 34.32 16.71 -16.12
CA ASP A 94 35.16 15.53 -16.33
C ASP A 94 34.75 14.33 -15.46
N ASP A 95 33.71 14.48 -14.63
CA ASP A 95 33.04 13.33 -14.00
C ASP A 95 32.23 12.55 -15.07
N ASN A 96 32.58 11.27 -15.26
CA ASN A 96 32.18 10.30 -16.30
C ASN A 96 30.68 10.18 -16.70
N PHE A 97 29.77 10.99 -16.15
CA PHE A 97 28.33 10.89 -16.36
C PHE A 97 27.79 11.77 -17.49
N TYR A 98 28.54 12.74 -17.99
CA TYR A 98 28.09 13.62 -19.06
C TYR A 98 29.16 13.88 -20.11
N PRO A 99 28.81 13.86 -21.41
CA PRO A 99 29.79 14.07 -22.45
C PRO A 99 30.24 15.54 -22.44
N SER A 100 31.56 15.74 -22.33
CA SER A 100 32.25 17.03 -22.23
C SER A 100 32.12 17.89 -23.51
N ASP A 101 31.27 17.51 -24.45
CA ASP A 101 31.00 18.19 -25.71
C ASP A 101 29.53 18.60 -25.88
N HIS A 102 28.70 18.47 -24.84
CA HIS A 102 27.26 18.75 -24.94
C HIS A 102 26.99 20.15 -25.53
N PRO A 103 26.33 20.26 -26.70
CA PRO A 103 26.28 21.52 -27.47
C PRO A 103 25.44 22.61 -26.79
N CYS A 104 24.48 22.24 -25.94
CA CYS A 104 23.68 23.20 -25.18
C CYS A 104 24.36 23.73 -23.88
N ARG A 105 25.66 23.50 -23.70
CA ARG A 105 26.39 23.98 -22.53
C ARG A 105 26.62 25.49 -22.55
N ILE A 106 26.72 26.07 -21.36
CA ILE A 106 27.14 27.45 -21.14
C ILE A 106 28.57 27.44 -20.61
N GLU A 107 29.52 27.73 -21.48
CA GLU A 107 30.93 27.84 -21.15
C GLU A 107 31.26 29.22 -20.60
N LEU A 108 32.11 29.26 -19.57
CA LEU A 108 32.72 30.50 -19.08
C LEU A 108 34.15 30.59 -19.61
N GLN A 109 34.49 31.68 -20.29
CA GLN A 109 35.82 31.88 -20.88
C GLN A 109 36.43 33.20 -20.43
N CYS A 110 37.72 33.21 -20.07
CA CYS A 110 38.48 34.42 -19.76
C CYS A 110 39.54 34.61 -20.85
N GLY A 111 39.24 35.43 -21.86
CA GLY A 111 39.99 35.42 -23.11
C GLY A 111 39.82 34.07 -23.81
N ARG A 112 40.91 33.49 -24.31
CA ARG A 112 40.88 32.17 -24.98
C ARG A 112 40.85 30.98 -24.02
N ARG A 113 40.84 31.21 -22.71
CA ARG A 113 40.95 30.16 -21.70
C ARG A 113 39.57 29.77 -21.19
N TYR A 114 39.23 28.49 -21.32
CA TYR A 114 38.08 27.88 -20.63
C TYR A 114 38.30 27.89 -19.11
N ILE A 115 37.28 28.34 -18.38
CA ILE A 115 37.31 28.47 -16.92
C ILE A 115 36.36 27.49 -16.24
N GLY A 116 35.23 27.14 -16.87
CA GLY A 116 34.26 26.18 -16.32
C GLY A 116 32.92 26.20 -17.05
N THR A 117 32.01 25.32 -16.62
CA THR A 117 30.65 25.23 -17.18
C THR A 117 29.61 25.74 -16.18
N ALA A 118 28.83 26.74 -16.60
CA ALA A 118 27.73 27.30 -15.83
C ALA A 118 26.45 26.43 -15.84
N GLY A 119 26.36 25.47 -16.75
CA GLY A 119 25.23 24.55 -16.82
C GLY A 119 24.82 24.22 -18.25
N ILE A 120 23.66 23.58 -18.37
CA ILE A 120 23.05 23.23 -19.66
C ILE A 120 21.76 24.02 -19.82
N TYR A 121 21.60 24.67 -20.98
CA TYR A 121 20.39 25.39 -21.32
C TYR A 121 19.61 24.68 -22.43
N CYS A 122 18.45 24.11 -22.08
CA CYS A 122 17.54 23.51 -23.04
C CYS A 122 16.61 24.58 -23.64
N GLU A 123 16.94 25.05 -24.85
CA GLU A 123 16.17 26.09 -25.55
C GLU A 123 14.72 25.67 -25.86
N ARG A 124 14.49 24.39 -26.18
CA ARG A 124 13.15 23.83 -26.45
C ARG A 124 12.24 23.93 -25.24
N LEU A 125 12.76 23.63 -24.04
CA LEU A 125 12.00 23.65 -22.78
C LEU A 125 12.10 24.99 -22.06
N HIS A 126 12.96 25.90 -22.54
CA HIS A 126 13.30 27.15 -21.86
C HIS A 126 13.77 26.91 -20.41
N LEU A 127 14.61 25.87 -20.23
CA LEU A 127 15.04 25.36 -18.93
C LEU A 127 16.56 25.50 -18.79
N LEU A 128 17.02 26.16 -17.74
CA LEU A 128 18.44 26.22 -17.35
C LEU A 128 18.69 25.22 -16.22
N HIS A 129 19.53 24.22 -16.49
CA HIS A 129 20.11 23.37 -15.47
C HIS A 129 21.46 23.96 -15.05
N ALA A 130 21.43 24.84 -14.06
CA ALA A 130 22.59 25.54 -13.56
C ALA A 130 23.45 24.64 -12.66
N THR A 131 24.74 24.93 -12.58
CA THR A 131 25.66 24.35 -11.57
C THR A 131 25.55 25.10 -10.24
N ASP A 132 26.38 24.73 -9.26
CA ASP A 132 26.26 25.16 -7.85
C ASP A 132 26.53 26.65 -7.58
N TRP A 133 26.93 27.43 -8.59
CA TRP A 133 27.02 28.90 -8.47
C TRP A 133 25.70 29.56 -8.10
N THR A 134 24.60 28.84 -8.30
CA THR A 134 23.28 29.17 -7.80
C THR A 134 23.18 29.28 -6.28
N HIS A 135 24.14 28.73 -5.53
CA HIS A 135 24.08 28.66 -4.07
C HIS A 135 24.86 29.77 -3.32
N ARG A 136 25.59 30.67 -4.00
CA ARG A 136 26.44 31.66 -3.29
C ARG A 136 26.28 33.08 -3.79
N GLU A 137 26.23 34.03 -2.86
CA GLU A 137 25.88 35.42 -3.12
C GLU A 137 26.86 36.17 -4.01
N ASN A 138 28.14 35.88 -3.82
CA ASN A 138 29.24 36.47 -4.59
C ASN A 138 29.16 36.20 -6.10
N PHE A 139 28.36 35.23 -6.55
CA PHE A 139 28.16 34.95 -7.97
C PHE A 139 27.03 35.75 -8.62
N LEU A 140 26.32 36.64 -7.92
CA LEU A 140 25.16 37.35 -8.48
C LEU A 140 25.47 38.13 -9.76
N PRO A 141 26.58 38.88 -9.84
CA PRO A 141 26.92 39.60 -11.06
C PRO A 141 27.13 38.64 -12.25
N LEU A 142 27.81 37.52 -11.99
CA LEU A 142 28.06 36.48 -13.00
C LEU A 142 26.78 35.74 -13.38
N ALA A 143 25.89 35.45 -12.43
CA ALA A 143 24.58 34.87 -12.66
C ALA A 143 23.73 35.75 -13.58
N ARG A 144 23.66 37.06 -13.30
CA ARG A 144 22.96 38.03 -14.16
C ARG A 144 23.55 38.05 -15.56
N LYS A 145 24.88 37.99 -15.67
CA LYS A 145 25.60 37.93 -16.94
C LYS A 145 25.27 36.65 -17.72
N ILE A 146 25.29 35.48 -17.07
CA ILE A 146 24.88 34.20 -17.67
C ILE A 146 23.43 34.27 -18.17
N VAL A 147 22.49 34.70 -17.31
CA VAL A 147 21.07 34.81 -17.67
C VAL A 147 20.85 35.80 -18.82
N SER A 148 21.65 36.87 -18.90
CA SER A 148 21.57 37.85 -19.98
C SER A 148 21.89 37.25 -21.36
N THR A 149 22.70 36.19 -21.43
CA THR A 149 23.06 35.51 -22.70
C THR A 149 22.00 34.51 -23.17
N LEU A 150 21.04 34.18 -22.30
CA LEU A 150 19.94 33.28 -22.64
C LEU A 150 18.93 33.99 -23.55
N PRO A 151 18.35 33.28 -24.54
CA PRO A 151 17.43 33.88 -25.47
C PRO A 151 16.18 34.34 -24.71
N LYS A 152 15.62 35.49 -25.11
CA LYS A 152 14.31 35.90 -24.60
C LYS A 152 13.26 35.00 -25.25
N ARG A 153 12.46 34.32 -24.45
CA ARG A 153 11.28 33.62 -24.93
C ARG A 153 10.09 34.13 -24.16
N ARG A 154 9.06 34.64 -24.83
CA ARG A 154 7.73 34.69 -24.20
C ARG A 154 7.28 33.24 -24.09
N VAL A 155 7.57 32.61 -22.95
CA VAL A 155 6.87 31.40 -22.58
C VAL A 155 5.45 31.87 -22.26
N SER A 156 4.56 31.84 -23.26
CA SER A 156 3.18 31.56 -22.94
C SER A 156 3.26 30.24 -22.21
N LEU A 157 3.03 30.25 -20.89
CA LEU A 157 2.83 29.00 -20.18
C LEU A 157 1.86 28.20 -21.05
N PRO A 158 2.26 27.02 -21.58
CA PRO A 158 1.25 26.07 -21.95
C PRO A 158 0.43 25.98 -20.69
N ASN A 159 -0.86 26.35 -20.78
CA ASN A 159 -1.73 26.52 -19.63
C ASN A 159 -1.35 25.44 -18.63
N LEU A 160 -0.79 25.74 -17.45
CA LEU A 160 -0.17 24.69 -16.62
C LEU A 160 -1.22 23.61 -16.25
N LYS A 161 -2.50 23.98 -16.40
CA LYS A 161 -3.69 23.12 -16.39
C LYS A 161 -3.70 22.05 -17.51
N SER A 162 -3.20 22.33 -18.72
CA SER A 162 -3.09 21.39 -19.85
C SER A 162 -1.84 20.52 -19.84
N LEU A 163 -0.80 20.87 -19.07
CA LEU A 163 0.43 20.06 -18.91
C LEU A 163 0.31 18.95 -17.87
N LEU A 164 -0.70 19.03 -17.00
CA LEU A 164 -1.03 17.95 -16.08
C LEU A 164 -2.18 17.17 -16.71
N PRO A 165 -1.92 16.05 -17.42
CA PRO A 165 -3.00 15.20 -17.91
C PRO A 165 -3.91 14.84 -16.73
N THR A 166 -5.21 14.68 -17.00
CA THR A 166 -6.16 14.16 -15.99
C THR A 166 -5.55 12.95 -15.32
N ALA A 167 -5.12 13.15 -14.06
CA ALA A 167 -4.21 12.25 -13.38
C ALA A 167 -5.02 11.04 -12.94
N ARG A 168 -4.81 9.89 -13.57
CA ARG A 168 -5.54 8.66 -13.21
C ARG A 168 -4.93 8.08 -11.95
N ILE A 169 -5.71 7.99 -10.88
CA ILE A 169 -5.29 7.32 -9.65
C ILE A 169 -5.65 5.83 -9.69
N THR A 170 -4.90 5.01 -8.95
CA THR A 170 -5.28 3.63 -8.61
C THR A 170 -5.74 3.57 -7.16
N ILE A 171 -6.59 2.59 -6.85
CA ILE A 171 -6.98 2.26 -5.47
C ILE A 171 -6.69 0.78 -5.22
N GLY A 172 -6.09 0.50 -4.07
CA GLY A 172 -5.87 -0.83 -3.51
C GLY A 172 -6.27 -0.84 -2.03
N CYS A 173 -6.02 -1.96 -1.35
CA CYS A 173 -6.22 -2.07 0.08
C CYS A 173 -5.53 -3.31 0.64
N ASP A 174 -5.44 -3.37 1.96
CA ASP A 174 -4.90 -4.45 2.76
C ASP A 174 -5.83 -4.78 3.97
N PRO A 175 -7.08 -5.22 3.73
CA PRO A 175 -8.00 -5.49 4.82
C PRO A 175 -7.57 -6.66 5.70
N GLU A 176 -7.74 -6.46 7.00
CA GLU A 176 -7.44 -7.40 8.06
C GLU A 176 -8.71 -8.08 8.58
N PHE A 177 -8.60 -9.34 8.97
CA PHE A 177 -9.71 -10.15 9.45
C PHE A 177 -9.34 -11.01 10.67
N GLU A 178 -10.31 -11.23 11.53
CA GLU A 178 -10.28 -12.29 12.54
C GLU A 178 -10.59 -13.64 11.87
N GLN A 179 -9.91 -14.72 12.26
CA GLN A 179 -10.36 -16.07 11.94
C GLN A 179 -11.43 -16.49 12.95
N LEU A 180 -12.55 -17.01 12.47
CA LEU A 180 -13.65 -17.49 13.30
C LEU A 180 -13.80 -19.01 13.19
N THR A 181 -14.26 -19.65 14.27
CA THR A 181 -14.76 -21.04 14.23
C THR A 181 -16.13 -21.10 13.55
N SER A 182 -16.69 -22.30 13.37
CA SER A 182 -18.09 -22.49 12.94
C SER A 182 -19.12 -21.89 13.90
N ASN A 183 -18.74 -21.66 15.16
CA ASN A 183 -19.60 -21.07 16.19
C ASN A 183 -19.37 -19.55 16.34
N ASN A 184 -18.62 -18.94 15.41
CA ASN A 184 -18.24 -17.52 15.41
C ASN A 184 -17.33 -17.10 16.58
N GLU A 185 -16.55 -18.01 17.14
CA GLU A 185 -15.54 -17.68 18.15
C GLU A 185 -14.23 -17.27 17.47
N VAL A 186 -13.57 -16.22 17.96
CA VAL A 186 -12.28 -15.79 17.42
C VAL A 186 -11.19 -16.78 17.83
N VAL A 187 -10.40 -17.24 16.87
CA VAL A 187 -9.26 -18.13 17.07
C VAL A 187 -8.00 -17.54 16.46
N HIS A 188 -6.84 -18.05 16.90
CA HIS A 188 -5.59 -17.80 16.18
C HIS A 188 -5.68 -18.31 14.75
N GLN A 189 -5.08 -17.55 13.84
CA GLN A 189 -5.11 -17.85 12.44
C GLN A 189 -4.27 -19.08 12.10
N ASP A 190 -4.88 -20.01 11.36
CA ASP A 190 -4.28 -21.28 10.94
C ASP A 190 -4.24 -21.32 9.42
N LEU A 191 -3.51 -20.38 8.80
CA LEU A 191 -3.27 -20.38 7.36
C LEU A 191 -2.20 -21.42 6.98
N PRO A 192 -2.39 -22.20 5.88
CA PRO A 192 -1.34 -23.09 5.38
C PRO A 192 -0.06 -22.32 5.09
N GLU A 193 1.11 -22.90 5.36
CA GLU A 193 2.41 -22.23 5.19
C GLU A 193 2.64 -21.69 3.77
N VAL A 194 2.15 -22.39 2.74
CA VAL A 194 2.20 -21.96 1.33
C VAL A 194 1.39 -20.69 1.04
N ILE A 195 0.43 -20.35 1.89
CA ILE A 195 -0.37 -19.13 1.82
C ILE A 195 0.10 -18.11 2.88
N ARG A 196 0.73 -18.55 3.98
CA ARG A 196 1.16 -17.69 5.08
C ARG A 196 2.47 -16.97 4.75
N THR A 197 2.44 -16.06 3.78
CA THR A 197 3.58 -15.22 3.42
C THR A 197 3.33 -13.75 3.80
N LEU A 198 4.40 -13.04 4.18
CA LEU A 198 4.34 -11.61 4.48
C LEU A 198 3.95 -10.78 3.25
N ASP A 199 4.34 -11.22 2.06
CA ASP A 199 4.09 -10.50 0.80
C ASP A 199 3.03 -11.16 -0.10
N GLY A 200 2.32 -12.18 0.39
CA GLY A 200 1.30 -12.90 -0.36
C GLY A 200 -0.01 -12.13 -0.49
N GLU A 201 -0.81 -12.49 -1.51
CA GLU A 201 -2.16 -11.93 -1.68
C GLU A 201 -3.12 -12.28 -0.53
N VAL A 202 -2.85 -13.38 0.17
CA VAL A 202 -3.46 -13.74 1.45
C VAL A 202 -2.28 -14.03 2.35
N GLY A 203 -2.29 -13.53 3.58
CA GLY A 203 -1.22 -13.77 4.52
C GLY A 203 -1.65 -13.41 5.92
N VAL A 204 -0.65 -13.07 6.73
CA VAL A 204 -0.87 -12.49 8.06
C VAL A 204 -0.34 -11.07 8.06
N ASP A 205 -0.91 -10.22 8.90
CA ASP A 205 -0.43 -8.86 9.13
C ASP A 205 1.00 -8.85 9.72
N GLY A 206 1.57 -7.66 9.91
CA GLY A 206 2.93 -7.49 10.44
C GLY A 206 3.13 -8.00 11.87
N ALA A 207 2.09 -8.00 12.70
CA ALA A 207 2.14 -8.59 14.05
C ALA A 207 1.94 -10.11 14.03
N GLY A 208 1.45 -10.66 12.91
CA GLY A 208 1.29 -12.09 12.72
C GLY A 208 0.13 -12.66 13.53
N TYR A 209 -0.99 -11.94 13.62
CA TYR A 209 -2.21 -12.39 14.31
C TYR A 209 -3.47 -12.29 13.45
N GLN A 210 -3.52 -11.34 12.52
CA GLN A 210 -4.71 -11.07 11.71
C GLN A 210 -4.52 -11.68 10.33
N ILE A 211 -5.57 -12.21 9.73
CA ILE A 211 -5.54 -12.59 8.31
C ILE A 211 -5.58 -11.30 7.50
N GLU A 212 -4.56 -11.03 6.68
CA GLU A 212 -4.52 -9.87 5.80
C GLU A 212 -4.71 -10.31 4.35
N LEU A 213 -5.62 -9.64 3.63
CA LEU A 213 -5.81 -9.85 2.19
C LEU A 213 -5.19 -8.66 1.45
N ARG A 214 -4.41 -8.92 0.40
CA ARG A 214 -3.68 -7.89 -0.37
C ARG A 214 -4.11 -7.93 -1.84
N PRO A 215 -5.37 -7.56 -2.17
CA PRO A 215 -5.82 -7.48 -3.55
C PRO A 215 -4.98 -6.48 -4.33
N LYS A 216 -4.50 -6.89 -5.51
CA LYS A 216 -3.85 -5.97 -6.45
C LYS A 216 -4.70 -4.72 -6.69
N GLU A 217 -4.06 -3.56 -6.72
CA GLU A 217 -4.67 -2.28 -6.99
C GLU A 217 -5.30 -2.21 -8.40
N ASP A 218 -6.26 -1.31 -8.57
CA ASP A 218 -6.84 -1.02 -9.87
C ASP A 218 -7.37 0.40 -9.92
N SER A 219 -7.41 0.98 -11.12
CA SER A 219 -8.15 2.21 -11.37
C SER A 219 -9.68 2.04 -11.26
N ASN A 220 -10.18 0.80 -11.31
CA ASN A 220 -11.59 0.46 -11.16
C ASN A 220 -11.84 -0.25 -9.82
N HIS A 221 -12.44 0.47 -8.87
CA HIS A 221 -12.80 -0.04 -7.54
C HIS A 221 -13.59 -1.36 -7.59
N ARG A 222 -14.42 -1.60 -8.62
CA ARG A 222 -15.18 -2.86 -8.74
C ARG A 222 -14.28 -4.08 -8.95
N ARG A 223 -13.15 -3.90 -9.65
CA ARG A 223 -12.16 -4.97 -9.86
C ARG A 223 -11.45 -5.31 -8.56
N VAL A 224 -11.16 -4.30 -7.72
CA VAL A 224 -10.60 -4.51 -6.37
C VAL A 224 -11.56 -5.32 -5.51
N ILE A 225 -12.85 -4.95 -5.45
CA ILE A 225 -13.88 -5.72 -4.73
C ILE A 225 -14.00 -7.17 -5.24
N ALA A 226 -13.95 -7.36 -6.56
CA ALA A 226 -13.98 -8.71 -7.13
C ALA A 226 -12.74 -9.54 -6.74
N ARG A 227 -11.57 -8.90 -6.61
CA ARG A 227 -10.34 -9.56 -6.12
C ARG A 227 -10.45 -9.88 -4.63
N ILE A 228 -10.96 -8.96 -3.79
CA ILE A 228 -11.24 -9.25 -2.36
C ILE A 228 -12.11 -10.50 -2.22
N ARG A 229 -13.19 -10.61 -2.99
CA ARG A 229 -14.04 -11.82 -2.99
C ARG A 229 -13.23 -13.10 -3.25
N ARG A 230 -12.40 -13.09 -4.30
CA ARG A 230 -11.55 -14.25 -4.64
C ARG A 230 -10.55 -14.58 -3.53
N LEU A 231 -10.04 -13.55 -2.86
CA LEU A 231 -9.08 -13.73 -1.75
C LEU A 231 -9.75 -14.24 -0.48
N ILE A 232 -10.98 -13.83 -0.17
CA ILE A 232 -11.77 -14.45 0.92
C ILE A 232 -11.98 -15.95 0.63
N GLU A 233 -12.28 -16.30 -0.63
CA GLU A 233 -12.43 -17.70 -1.06
C GLU A 233 -11.10 -18.46 -0.99
N LYS A 234 -9.99 -17.85 -1.44
CA LYS A 234 -8.63 -18.42 -1.39
C LYS A 234 -8.12 -18.60 0.04
N ALA A 235 -8.41 -17.66 0.94
CA ALA A 235 -8.10 -17.74 2.36
C ALA A 235 -8.77 -18.97 2.98
N ASN A 236 -9.96 -19.32 2.49
CA ASN A 236 -10.62 -20.58 2.81
C ASN A 236 -10.84 -20.76 4.32
N ARG A 237 -11.22 -19.67 4.99
CA ARG A 237 -11.53 -19.59 6.43
C ARG A 237 -12.80 -18.77 6.63
N ASN A 238 -13.43 -18.93 7.79
CA ASN A 238 -14.48 -18.01 8.23
C ASN A 238 -13.81 -16.72 8.70
N LEU A 239 -14.12 -15.61 8.04
CA LEU A 239 -13.49 -14.31 8.30
C LEU A 239 -14.46 -13.39 9.05
N GLY A 240 -14.01 -12.83 10.17
CA GLY A 240 -14.71 -11.82 10.96
C GLY A 240 -14.18 -10.42 10.69
N VAL A 241 -15.04 -9.41 10.81
CA VAL A 241 -14.69 -7.98 10.63
C VAL A 241 -14.96 -7.13 11.87
N LYS A 242 -15.26 -7.77 13.01
CA LYS A 242 -15.68 -7.08 14.23
C LYS A 242 -14.49 -6.37 14.87
N GLY A 243 -13.38 -7.08 15.09
CA GLY A 243 -12.14 -6.51 15.63
C GLY A 243 -12.21 -6.19 17.11
N ASP A 244 -12.89 -7.05 17.87
CA ASP A 244 -12.95 -6.92 19.34
C ASP A 244 -11.76 -7.59 20.02
N ILE A 245 -11.07 -8.52 19.34
CA ILE A 245 -9.88 -9.20 19.85
C ILE A 245 -8.62 -8.68 19.16
N TYR A 246 -8.67 -8.46 17.84
CA TYR A 246 -7.55 -7.90 17.08
C TYR A 246 -7.90 -6.53 16.47
N PRO A 247 -6.93 -5.60 16.33
CA PRO A 247 -7.16 -4.23 15.89
C PRO A 247 -7.42 -4.12 14.36
N LEU A 248 -8.52 -4.69 13.86
CA LEU A 248 -8.76 -4.85 12.42
C LEU A 248 -8.93 -3.51 11.64
N GLY A 249 -8.10 -3.32 10.61
CA GLY A 249 -8.15 -2.21 9.66
C GLY A 249 -8.49 -2.62 8.22
N CYS A 250 -9.03 -1.67 7.45
CA CYS A 250 -9.12 -1.73 5.99
C CYS A 250 -8.35 -0.56 5.42
N HIS A 251 -7.02 -0.65 5.36
CA HIS A 251 -6.23 0.49 4.89
C HIS A 251 -6.38 0.61 3.38
N LEU A 252 -6.65 1.84 2.92
CA LEU A 252 -6.86 2.13 1.51
C LEU A 252 -5.58 2.68 0.91
N HIS A 253 -5.14 2.07 -0.17
CA HIS A 253 -3.91 2.42 -0.87
C HIS A 253 -4.24 3.26 -2.10
N PHE A 254 -3.68 4.45 -2.22
CA PHE A 254 -3.86 5.31 -3.39
C PHE A 254 -2.56 5.50 -4.16
N GLY A 255 -2.50 4.99 -5.39
CA GLY A 255 -1.42 5.30 -6.33
C GLY A 255 -1.59 6.70 -6.89
N LEU A 256 -0.68 7.62 -6.53
CA LEU A 256 -0.72 9.03 -6.88
C LEU A 256 0.43 9.42 -7.84
N PRO A 257 0.17 10.22 -8.88
CA PRO A 257 1.21 10.61 -9.83
C PRO A 257 2.07 11.78 -9.31
N GLY A 258 3.39 11.70 -9.53
CA GLY A 258 4.33 12.82 -9.42
C GLY A 258 4.14 13.74 -8.20
N ILE A 259 3.78 15.00 -8.46
CA ILE A 259 3.63 16.07 -7.47
C ILE A 259 2.63 15.78 -6.35
N TRP A 260 1.68 14.87 -6.56
CA TRP A 260 0.65 14.52 -5.56
C TRP A 260 1.20 13.70 -4.38
N LYS A 261 2.51 13.39 -4.39
CA LYS A 261 3.23 12.75 -3.31
C LYS A 261 3.85 13.72 -2.30
N ALA A 262 3.65 15.04 -2.45
CA ALA A 262 4.08 16.02 -1.46
C ALA A 262 3.23 15.93 -0.19
N ASP A 263 3.85 16.05 0.99
CA ASP A 263 3.18 15.77 2.27
C ASP A 263 1.98 16.67 2.54
N THR A 264 2.10 17.97 2.23
CA THR A 264 0.98 18.93 2.36
C THR A 264 -0.23 18.59 1.50
N ILE A 265 -0.04 17.85 0.40
CA ILE A 265 -1.13 17.38 -0.46
C ILE A 265 -1.76 16.10 0.12
N LYS A 266 -0.94 15.20 0.66
CA LYS A 266 -1.40 13.98 1.31
C LYS A 266 -2.28 14.30 2.52
N GLU A 267 -1.89 15.25 3.36
CA GLU A 267 -2.68 15.73 4.50
C GLU A 267 -4.07 16.20 4.06
N LYS A 268 -4.14 16.98 2.97
CA LYS A 268 -5.42 17.42 2.38
C LYS A 268 -6.26 16.25 1.86
N ILE A 269 -5.63 15.25 1.24
CA ILE A 269 -6.34 14.05 0.79
C ILE A 269 -6.92 13.28 2.00
N VAL A 270 -6.12 13.13 3.06
CA VAL A 270 -6.53 12.48 4.30
C VAL A 270 -7.69 13.22 4.97
N GLU A 271 -7.62 14.54 5.05
CA GLU A 271 -8.70 15.40 5.55
C GLU A 271 -10.01 15.20 4.76
N ILE A 272 -9.92 15.18 3.42
CA ILE A 272 -11.06 14.91 2.54
C ILE A 272 -11.64 13.50 2.81
N LEU A 273 -10.78 12.49 2.97
CA LEU A 273 -11.21 11.12 3.25
C LEU A 273 -11.87 11.01 4.64
N ASP A 274 -11.39 11.74 5.64
CA ASP A 274 -12.00 11.79 6.96
C ASP A 274 -13.41 12.41 6.90
N ASP A 275 -13.58 13.49 6.15
CA ASP A 275 -14.88 14.15 6.00
C ASP A 275 -15.93 13.25 5.32
N PHE A 276 -15.53 12.54 4.25
CA PHE A 276 -16.44 11.70 3.46
C PHE A 276 -16.59 10.26 3.97
N LEU A 277 -15.62 9.73 4.72
CA LEU A 277 -15.62 8.36 5.21
C LEU A 277 -15.32 8.27 6.70
N GLY A 278 -14.16 8.77 7.13
CA GLY A 278 -13.64 8.57 8.49
C GLY A 278 -14.64 8.92 9.58
N ARG A 279 -15.18 10.15 9.57
CA ARG A 279 -16.15 10.62 10.57
C ARG A 279 -17.43 9.77 10.64
N LYS A 280 -17.81 9.10 9.55
CA LYS A 280 -19.00 8.23 9.51
C LYS A 280 -18.70 6.80 9.93
N LEU A 281 -17.55 6.26 9.54
CA LEU A 281 -17.26 4.84 9.65
C LEU A 281 -16.35 4.49 10.83
N LEU A 282 -15.60 5.44 11.41
CA LEU A 282 -14.63 5.18 12.49
C LEU A 282 -15.29 4.51 13.71
N SER A 283 -16.52 4.88 14.01
CA SER A 283 -17.33 4.31 15.10
C SER A 283 -17.68 2.83 14.93
N LEU A 284 -17.41 2.23 13.76
CA LEU A 284 -17.58 0.80 13.49
C LEU A 284 -16.33 -0.03 13.82
N SER A 285 -15.27 0.62 14.29
CA SER A 285 -14.09 -0.08 14.80
C SER A 285 -14.43 -0.87 16.06
N GLY A 286 -14.03 -2.14 16.10
CA GLY A 286 -14.11 -2.96 17.31
C GLY A 286 -13.20 -2.48 18.42
N ASN A 287 -13.34 -3.12 19.59
CA ASN A 287 -12.73 -2.69 20.84
C ASN A 287 -11.19 -2.76 20.82
N ALA A 288 -10.61 -3.75 20.13
CA ALA A 288 -9.17 -3.97 20.12
C ALA A 288 -8.40 -2.89 19.36
N ARG A 289 -9.08 -2.07 18.56
CA ARG A 289 -8.43 -1.07 17.71
C ARG A 289 -7.73 0.04 18.49
N GLY A 290 -8.09 0.27 19.75
CA GLY A 290 -7.37 1.14 20.67
C GLY A 290 -7.00 2.51 20.06
N GLU A 291 -5.72 2.86 20.13
CA GLU A 291 -5.16 4.12 19.61
C GLU A 291 -5.19 4.22 18.08
N TYR A 292 -5.27 3.09 17.36
CA TYR A 292 -5.44 3.08 15.90
C TYR A 292 -6.83 3.55 15.46
N LYS A 293 -7.79 3.67 16.39
CA LYS A 293 -9.12 4.23 16.14
C LYS A 293 -9.08 5.77 16.18
N CYS A 294 -8.40 6.37 15.22
CA CYS A 294 -8.31 7.83 15.10
C CYS A 294 -8.57 8.29 13.65
N LEU A 295 -9.05 9.54 13.52
CA LEU A 295 -9.08 10.22 12.23
C LEU A 295 -7.65 10.60 11.83
N SER A 296 -7.48 10.87 10.55
CA SER A 296 -6.23 11.32 9.95
C SER A 296 -5.07 10.35 10.08
N ALA A 297 -5.35 9.07 10.35
CA ALA A 297 -4.34 8.02 10.35
C ALA A 297 -3.94 7.69 8.91
N TYR A 298 -2.66 7.91 8.56
CA TYR A 298 -2.10 7.52 7.27
C TYR A 298 -0.64 7.09 7.39
N ARG A 299 -0.13 6.45 6.33
CA ARG A 299 1.29 6.13 6.15
C ARG A 299 1.73 6.55 4.75
N ASP A 300 2.95 7.07 4.67
CA ASP A 300 3.58 7.40 3.41
C ASP A 300 4.03 6.15 2.67
N GLN A 301 3.79 6.15 1.35
CA GLN A 301 4.16 5.06 0.47
C GLN A 301 4.89 5.58 -0.76
N PRO A 302 5.90 4.87 -1.31
CA PRO A 302 6.63 5.33 -2.50
C PRO A 302 5.73 5.64 -3.70
N TRP A 303 4.58 4.98 -3.78
CA TRP A 303 3.59 5.15 -4.84
C TRP A 303 2.45 6.12 -4.49
N GLY A 304 2.35 6.63 -3.25
CA GLY A 304 1.29 7.56 -2.84
C GLY A 304 1.02 7.52 -1.33
N ILE A 305 -0.20 7.17 -0.93
CA ILE A 305 -0.61 7.14 0.48
C ILE A 305 -1.38 5.88 0.84
N GLU A 306 -1.24 5.48 2.09
CA GLU A 306 -2.08 4.49 2.74
C GLU A 306 -2.93 5.17 3.81
N TYR A 307 -4.24 5.22 3.59
CA TYR A 307 -5.21 5.77 4.53
C TYR A 307 -5.68 4.69 5.50
N ARG A 308 -5.40 4.85 6.79
CA ARG A 308 -5.51 3.79 7.81
C ARG A 308 -6.72 3.91 8.75
N THR A 309 -7.50 4.98 8.64
CA THR A 309 -8.65 5.27 9.52
C THR A 309 -9.77 4.21 9.44
N LEU A 310 -9.99 3.55 8.30
CA LEU A 310 -11.20 2.72 8.09
C LEU A 310 -11.13 1.37 8.80
N PRO A 311 -12.21 0.94 9.49
CA PRO A 311 -12.27 -0.40 10.08
C PRO A 311 -12.59 -1.46 9.02
N SER A 312 -12.24 -2.71 9.29
CA SER A 312 -12.63 -3.85 8.43
C SER A 312 -14.13 -4.03 8.28
N ALA A 313 -14.94 -3.50 9.21
CA ALA A 313 -16.40 -3.49 9.15
C ALA A 313 -16.95 -2.98 7.79
N VAL A 314 -16.24 -2.11 7.07
CA VAL A 314 -16.64 -1.64 5.74
C VAL A 314 -16.74 -2.76 4.70
N LEU A 315 -16.14 -3.91 4.97
CA LEU A 315 -16.19 -5.12 4.15
C LEU A 315 -17.19 -6.16 4.66
N TRP A 316 -18.04 -5.82 5.63
CA TRP A 316 -19.11 -6.72 6.09
C TRP A 316 -19.98 -7.25 4.94
N ASN A 317 -20.22 -6.41 3.93
CA ASN A 317 -20.98 -6.75 2.73
C ASN A 317 -20.29 -6.20 1.47
N PRO A 318 -20.23 -6.96 0.36
CA PRO A 318 -19.57 -6.54 -0.87
C PRO A 318 -20.13 -5.25 -1.48
N GLU A 319 -21.43 -4.98 -1.32
CA GLU A 319 -22.06 -3.76 -1.81
C GLU A 319 -21.60 -2.52 -1.02
N ILE A 320 -21.54 -2.61 0.30
CA ILE A 320 -21.04 -1.53 1.16
C ILE A 320 -19.56 -1.29 0.87
N GLY A 321 -18.74 -2.35 0.82
CA GLY A 321 -17.33 -2.23 0.44
C GLY A 321 -17.16 -1.53 -0.91
N ARG A 322 -17.96 -1.91 -1.91
CA ARG A 322 -17.95 -1.25 -3.22
C ARG A 322 -18.33 0.24 -3.14
N ILE A 323 -19.31 0.61 -2.33
CA ILE A 323 -19.72 2.02 -2.15
C ILE A 323 -18.60 2.81 -1.47
N VAL A 324 -18.00 2.28 -0.41
CA VAL A 324 -16.87 2.90 0.30
C VAL A 324 -15.69 3.13 -0.64
N PHE A 325 -15.28 2.11 -1.40
CA PHE A 325 -14.17 2.23 -2.36
C PHE A 325 -14.52 3.19 -3.51
N LYS A 326 -15.80 3.28 -3.91
CA LYS A 326 -16.27 4.26 -4.90
C LYS A 326 -16.17 5.68 -4.36
N ILE A 327 -16.57 5.94 -3.11
CA ILE A 327 -16.44 7.24 -2.44
C ILE A 327 -14.97 7.64 -2.37
N ALA A 328 -14.14 6.77 -1.77
CA ALA A 328 -12.70 6.95 -1.61
C ALA A 328 -12.02 7.31 -2.94
N LYS A 329 -12.19 6.46 -3.96
CA LYS A 329 -11.57 6.68 -5.26
C LYS A 329 -12.05 7.99 -5.91
N ASN A 330 -13.36 8.24 -5.93
CA ASN A 330 -13.90 9.37 -6.68
C ASN A 330 -13.62 10.72 -6.00
N VAL A 331 -13.64 10.80 -4.67
CA VAL A 331 -13.34 12.05 -3.95
C VAL A 331 -11.88 12.46 -4.13
N VAL A 332 -10.96 11.50 -4.03
CA VAL A 332 -9.52 11.75 -4.27
C VAL A 332 -9.28 12.08 -5.74
N GLN A 333 -9.90 11.34 -6.67
CA GLN A 333 -9.78 11.58 -8.10
C GLN A 333 -10.30 12.98 -8.49
N GLU A 334 -11.42 13.42 -7.91
CA GLU A 334 -11.99 14.75 -8.15
C GLU A 334 -11.05 15.84 -7.63
N PHE A 335 -10.51 15.68 -6.42
CA PHE A 335 -9.56 16.63 -5.84
C PHE A 335 -8.27 16.71 -6.66
N VAL A 336 -7.70 15.57 -7.06
CA VAL A 336 -6.51 15.49 -7.92
C VAL A 336 -6.74 16.18 -9.27
N ASN A 337 -7.91 15.99 -9.88
CA ASN A 337 -8.19 16.59 -11.18
C ASN A 337 -8.49 18.09 -11.10
N LYS A 338 -9.21 18.53 -10.06
CA LYS A 338 -9.64 19.93 -9.93
C LYS A 338 -8.67 20.81 -9.17
N LYS A 339 -7.78 20.22 -8.36
CA LYS A 339 -6.85 20.89 -7.43
C LYS A 339 -7.55 21.72 -6.35
N CYS A 340 -8.87 21.71 -6.34
CA CYS A 340 -9.73 22.41 -5.42
C CYS A 340 -11.01 21.59 -5.30
N LEU A 341 -11.43 21.33 -4.07
CA LEU A 341 -12.68 20.66 -3.77
C LEU A 341 -13.50 21.52 -2.81
N GLU A 342 -14.70 21.88 -3.24
CA GLU A 342 -15.67 22.62 -2.43
C GLU A 342 -16.89 21.73 -2.14
N TYR A 343 -17.29 21.65 -0.88
CA TYR A 343 -18.38 20.81 -0.39
C TYR A 343 -18.95 21.35 0.93
N SER A 344 -20.07 20.79 1.40
CA SER A 344 -20.64 21.15 2.71
C SER A 344 -19.82 20.53 3.84
N ASP A 345 -19.70 21.19 5.00
CA ASP A 345 -19.14 20.57 6.20
C ASP A 345 -20.21 20.48 7.31
N PRO A 346 -20.64 19.25 7.71
CA PRO A 346 -20.26 17.95 7.12
C PRO A 346 -20.83 17.74 5.70
N PRO A 347 -20.27 16.82 4.87
CA PRO A 347 -20.76 16.57 3.51
C PRO A 347 -22.24 16.17 3.47
N LYS A 348 -22.99 16.81 2.55
CA LYS A 348 -24.42 16.53 2.35
C LYS A 348 -24.64 15.55 1.20
N LYS A 349 -25.87 15.06 1.04
CA LYS A 349 -26.27 14.16 -0.05
C LYS A 349 -25.80 14.67 -1.41
N GLU A 350 -25.98 15.96 -1.67
CA GLU A 350 -25.62 16.61 -2.93
C GLU A 350 -24.11 16.48 -3.21
N ASP A 351 -23.28 16.54 -2.16
CA ASP A 351 -21.83 16.37 -2.28
C ASP A 351 -21.45 14.92 -2.63
N TYR A 352 -22.07 13.92 -2.01
CA TYR A 352 -21.83 12.51 -2.36
C TYR A 352 -22.29 12.17 -3.79
N LEU A 353 -23.42 12.70 -4.25
CA LEU A 353 -23.90 12.49 -5.61
C LEU A 353 -22.99 13.18 -6.62
N ARG A 354 -22.60 14.43 -6.36
CA ARG A 354 -21.79 15.25 -7.28
C ARG A 354 -20.33 14.84 -7.33
N ILE A 355 -19.69 14.65 -6.17
CA ILE A 355 -18.23 14.39 -6.06
C ILE A 355 -17.97 12.89 -6.12
N CYS A 356 -18.60 12.12 -5.24
CA CYS A 356 -18.38 10.67 -5.13
C CYS A 356 -19.11 9.87 -6.23
N LYS A 357 -19.93 10.54 -7.05
CA LYS A 357 -20.74 9.95 -8.13
C LYS A 357 -21.67 8.84 -7.65
N LEU A 358 -22.15 8.93 -6.40
CA LEU A 358 -23.12 7.97 -5.88
C LEU A 358 -24.50 8.17 -6.53
N THR A 359 -25.24 7.08 -6.68
CA THR A 359 -26.69 7.18 -6.90
C THR A 359 -27.39 7.47 -5.59
N SER A 360 -28.64 7.97 -5.63
CA SER A 360 -29.46 8.17 -4.43
C SER A 360 -29.60 6.89 -3.59
N LYS A 361 -29.71 5.72 -4.25
CA LYS A 361 -29.79 4.42 -3.59
C LYS A 361 -28.48 4.05 -2.88
N GLU A 362 -27.34 4.28 -3.52
CA GLU A 362 -26.02 4.05 -2.91
C GLU A 362 -25.79 4.97 -1.71
N TYR A 363 -26.15 6.25 -1.84
CA TYR A 363 -26.06 7.21 -0.73
C TYR A 363 -26.90 6.77 0.47
N HIS A 364 -28.16 6.37 0.24
CA HIS A 364 -29.04 5.92 1.31
C HIS A 364 -28.48 4.69 2.02
N LYS A 365 -27.96 3.71 1.27
CA LYS A 365 -27.28 2.54 1.86
C LYS A 365 -26.07 2.94 2.68
N PHE A 366 -25.25 3.85 2.18
CA PHE A 366 -24.05 4.32 2.87
C PHE A 366 -24.36 5.05 4.18
N ILE A 367 -25.34 5.97 4.16
CA ILE A 367 -25.60 6.83 5.32
C ILE A 367 -26.24 6.06 6.48
N HIS A 368 -27.06 5.04 6.19
CA HIS A 368 -27.69 4.18 7.20
C HIS A 368 -26.85 2.97 7.60
N PHE A 369 -25.78 2.67 6.85
CA PHE A 369 -24.94 1.51 7.11
C PHE A 369 -24.41 1.42 8.55
N PRO A 370 -23.91 2.50 9.20
CA PRO A 370 -23.43 2.40 10.58
C PRO A 370 -24.49 1.91 11.59
N GLU A 371 -25.73 2.34 11.42
CA GLU A 371 -26.86 1.94 12.27
C GLU A 371 -27.28 0.50 11.98
N GLU A 372 -27.40 0.16 10.70
CA GLU A 372 -27.72 -1.20 10.26
C GLU A 372 -26.68 -2.22 10.71
N TYR A 373 -25.39 -1.89 10.58
CA TYR A 373 -24.29 -2.75 11.02
C TYR A 373 -24.39 -3.07 12.51
N ARG A 374 -24.53 -2.05 13.37
CA ARG A 374 -24.67 -2.27 14.82
C ARG A 374 -25.94 -3.07 15.15
N ARG A 375 -27.03 -2.83 14.43
CA ARG A 375 -28.30 -3.52 14.66
C ARG A 375 -28.27 -4.96 14.20
N LEU A 376 -27.56 -5.30 13.13
CA LEU A 376 -27.67 -6.60 12.46
C LEU A 376 -26.47 -7.52 12.69
N TYR A 377 -25.26 -6.98 12.79
CA TYR A 377 -24.07 -7.78 12.92
C TYR A 377 -23.86 -8.20 14.38
N ARG A 378 -23.57 -9.49 14.62
CA ARG A 378 -23.25 -10.05 15.94
C ARG A 378 -21.84 -10.63 16.02
N GLY A 379 -21.03 -10.45 14.98
CA GLY A 379 -19.66 -10.97 14.92
C GLY A 379 -19.54 -12.25 14.10
N GLU A 380 -20.52 -12.55 13.27
CA GLU A 380 -20.52 -13.73 12.42
C GLU A 380 -19.51 -13.63 11.27
N ALA A 381 -19.19 -14.77 10.67
CA ALA A 381 -18.36 -14.80 9.48
C ALA A 381 -19.00 -14.05 8.29
N ILE A 382 -18.22 -13.21 7.60
CA ILE A 382 -18.72 -12.43 6.46
C ILE A 382 -18.88 -13.25 5.18
N ASN A 383 -18.36 -14.49 5.14
CA ASN A 383 -18.32 -15.33 3.95
C ASN A 383 -19.69 -15.42 3.25
N ALA A 384 -20.77 -15.63 4.02
CA ALA A 384 -22.12 -15.71 3.50
C ALA A 384 -22.61 -14.41 2.85
N ASN A 385 -22.29 -13.25 3.44
CA ASN A 385 -22.60 -11.93 2.86
C ASN A 385 -21.88 -11.73 1.51
N TRP A 386 -20.70 -12.34 1.39
CA TRP A 386 -19.93 -12.38 0.17
C TRP A 386 -20.33 -13.53 -0.77
N ARG A 387 -21.40 -14.28 -0.49
CA ARG A 387 -21.84 -15.45 -1.26
C ARG A 387 -20.71 -16.48 -1.47
N ILE A 388 -19.86 -16.64 -0.46
CA ILE A 388 -18.81 -17.64 -0.39
C ILE A 388 -19.31 -18.67 0.61
N LYS A 389 -19.35 -19.93 0.20
CA LYS A 389 -19.74 -21.01 1.11
C LYS A 389 -18.68 -21.08 2.20
N SER A 390 -19.08 -20.89 3.45
CA SER A 390 -18.22 -21.15 4.60
C SER A 390 -17.67 -22.56 4.45
N LYS A 391 -16.35 -22.71 4.43
CA LYS A 391 -15.78 -24.04 4.43
C LYS A 391 -16.00 -24.61 5.82
N ILE A 392 -16.47 -25.84 5.81
CA ILE A 392 -16.70 -26.60 6.99
C ILE A 392 -15.33 -26.93 7.60
N GLU A 393 -15.11 -26.43 8.80
CA GLU A 393 -13.79 -26.43 9.41
C GLU A 393 -13.53 -27.76 10.13
N VAL A 394 -12.41 -28.39 9.81
CA VAL A 394 -11.82 -29.47 10.61
C VAL A 394 -10.78 -28.83 11.53
N ILE A 395 -11.17 -28.59 12.77
CA ILE A 395 -10.31 -28.00 13.80
C ILE A 395 -9.55 -29.12 14.50
N ILE A 396 -8.23 -29.01 14.57
CA ILE A 396 -7.36 -30.00 15.22
C ILE A 396 -6.61 -29.34 16.37
N TYR A 397 -6.94 -29.75 17.59
CA TYR A 397 -6.24 -29.42 18.81
C TYR A 397 -5.26 -30.53 19.17
N LEU A 398 -3.97 -30.20 19.25
CA LEU A 398 -2.93 -31.08 19.75
C LEU A 398 -2.50 -30.52 21.11
N ARG A 399 -2.93 -31.17 22.19
CA ARG A 399 -2.69 -30.74 23.58
C ARG A 399 -1.45 -31.41 24.16
N ASP A 400 -0.92 -30.84 25.25
CA ASP A 400 0.30 -31.28 25.93
C ASP A 400 1.56 -31.04 25.09
N GLU A 401 2.69 -31.59 25.51
CA GLU A 401 3.98 -31.42 24.84
C GLU A 401 4.04 -32.21 23.54
N TRP A 402 4.56 -31.61 22.47
CA TRP A 402 4.83 -32.34 21.23
C TRP A 402 6.18 -31.93 20.68
N ASP A 403 6.87 -32.87 20.05
CA ASP A 403 7.88 -32.51 19.09
C ASP A 403 7.21 -31.79 17.92
N TRP A 404 7.71 -30.60 17.57
CA TRP A 404 7.08 -29.73 16.58
C TRP A 404 6.97 -30.36 15.18
N GLN A 405 7.92 -31.23 14.79
CA GLN A 405 7.88 -31.90 13.49
C GLN A 405 6.77 -32.94 13.45
N ILE A 406 6.66 -33.73 14.53
CA ILE A 406 5.59 -34.71 14.70
C ILE A 406 4.22 -34.01 14.73
N GLN A 407 4.10 -32.95 15.52
CA GLN A 407 2.87 -32.16 15.65
C GLN A 407 2.39 -31.65 14.28
N ARG A 408 3.31 -31.06 13.52
CA ARG A 408 3.06 -30.58 12.16
C ARG A 408 2.62 -31.70 11.23
N GLN A 409 3.36 -32.82 11.21
CA GLN A 409 3.05 -33.94 10.32
C GLN A 409 1.68 -34.56 10.61
N VAL A 410 1.34 -34.77 11.89
CA VAL A 410 0.03 -35.30 12.31
C VAL A 410 -1.09 -34.37 11.87
N ARG A 411 -0.93 -33.05 12.10
CA ARG A 411 -1.90 -32.04 11.68
C ARG A 411 -2.10 -32.06 10.16
N ASP A 412 -1.02 -32.14 9.38
CA ASP A 412 -1.08 -32.17 7.92
C ASP A 412 -1.80 -33.42 7.39
N ILE A 413 -1.49 -34.61 7.94
CA ILE A 413 -2.15 -35.86 7.55
C ILE A 413 -3.65 -35.78 7.81
N LEU A 414 -4.05 -35.37 9.01
CA LEU A 414 -5.45 -35.31 9.40
C LEU A 414 -6.21 -34.27 8.57
N LYS A 415 -5.65 -33.06 8.38
CA LYS A 415 -6.28 -32.04 7.52
C LYS A 415 -6.49 -32.55 6.10
N ASN A 416 -5.47 -33.14 5.49
CA ASN A 416 -5.53 -33.65 4.12
C ASN A 416 -6.54 -34.79 3.98
N LYS A 417 -6.55 -35.73 4.93
CA LYS A 417 -7.47 -36.89 4.86
C LYS A 417 -8.92 -36.49 5.12
N LEU A 418 -9.15 -35.46 5.94
CA LEU A 418 -10.48 -35.06 6.39
C LEU A 418 -11.05 -33.87 5.61
N GLU A 419 -10.33 -33.35 4.61
CA GLU A 419 -10.74 -32.19 3.82
C GLU A 419 -12.10 -32.32 3.12
N LYS A 420 -12.52 -33.56 2.85
CA LYS A 420 -13.77 -33.89 2.13
C LYS A 420 -14.99 -33.96 3.06
N ILE A 421 -14.77 -33.88 4.37
CA ILE A 421 -15.85 -33.89 5.35
C ILE A 421 -16.65 -32.60 5.22
N LYS A 422 -17.97 -32.76 5.12
CA LYS A 422 -18.94 -31.68 4.92
C LYS A 422 -19.78 -31.43 6.17
N GLU A 423 -19.28 -31.73 7.37
CA GLU A 423 -19.81 -31.18 8.62
C GLU A 423 -18.70 -30.66 9.55
N PRO A 424 -18.96 -29.64 10.39
CA PRO A 424 -17.94 -29.08 11.26
C PRO A 424 -17.39 -30.16 12.18
N LEU A 425 -16.07 -30.20 12.33
CA LEU A 425 -15.40 -31.29 13.00
C LEU A 425 -14.34 -30.76 13.95
N THR A 426 -14.44 -31.10 15.23
CA THR A 426 -13.39 -30.79 16.20
C THR A 426 -12.68 -32.07 16.62
N ILE A 427 -11.36 -32.12 16.46
CA ILE A 427 -10.50 -33.24 16.82
C ILE A 427 -9.54 -32.77 17.88
N THR A 428 -9.57 -33.38 19.06
CA THR A 428 -8.60 -33.13 20.12
C THR A 428 -7.75 -34.36 20.34
N ILE A 429 -6.44 -34.22 20.18
CA ILE A 429 -5.48 -35.25 20.53
C ILE A 429 -4.70 -34.76 21.74
N TYR A 430 -4.90 -35.43 22.87
CA TYR A 430 -4.17 -35.15 24.11
C TYR A 430 -3.07 -36.17 24.34
N GLY A 431 -2.07 -35.79 25.13
CA GLY A 431 -0.91 -36.59 25.43
C GLY A 431 -1.08 -37.46 26.67
N LEU A 432 -0.92 -38.77 26.51
CA LEU A 432 -0.79 -39.69 27.64
C LEU A 432 0.63 -39.58 28.23
N ARG A 433 0.75 -39.70 29.55
CA ARG A 433 2.04 -39.66 30.28
C ARG A 433 2.94 -40.82 29.85
N GLU A 434 4.26 -40.62 29.91
CA GLU A 434 5.26 -41.62 29.52
C GLU A 434 5.07 -42.97 30.22
N GLY A 435 4.85 -42.97 31.54
CA GLY A 435 4.64 -44.20 32.32
C GLY A 435 3.39 -45.02 31.96
N ARG A 436 2.49 -44.53 31.09
CA ARG A 436 1.37 -45.32 30.57
C ARG A 436 1.79 -46.30 29.46
N GLY A 437 3.00 -46.18 28.94
CA GLY A 437 3.48 -47.02 27.84
C GLY A 437 2.90 -46.62 26.47
N GLU A 438 3.00 -47.55 25.52
CA GLU A 438 2.57 -47.34 24.13
C GLU A 438 1.09 -47.74 23.95
N VAL A 439 0.20 -46.96 24.57
CA VAL A 439 -1.26 -47.16 24.55
C VAL A 439 -1.98 -45.97 23.92
N VAL A 440 -3.18 -46.18 23.38
CA VAL A 440 -4.06 -45.14 22.82
C VAL A 440 -5.42 -45.13 23.53
N ALA A 441 -6.06 -43.96 23.60
CA ALA A 441 -7.39 -43.82 24.19
C ALA A 441 -8.40 -43.30 23.15
N GLY A 442 -9.63 -43.82 23.20
CA GLY A 442 -10.75 -43.33 22.39
C GLY A 442 -10.85 -43.92 20.97
N TYR A 443 -9.96 -44.83 20.59
CA TYR A 443 -10.05 -45.56 19.32
C TYR A 443 -9.22 -46.85 19.37
N ASP A 444 -9.54 -47.80 18.48
CA ASP A 444 -8.74 -49.01 18.27
C ASP A 444 -7.60 -48.72 17.28
N SER A 445 -6.36 -49.03 17.67
CA SER A 445 -5.20 -48.89 16.78
C SER A 445 -4.47 -50.21 16.61
N LYS A 446 -3.97 -50.48 15.40
CA LYS A 446 -3.06 -51.60 15.13
C LYS A 446 -1.66 -51.40 15.71
N PHE A 447 -1.36 -50.20 16.22
CA PHE A 447 -0.01 -49.78 16.59
C PHE A 447 0.22 -49.68 18.09
N ALA A 448 -0.85 -49.73 18.90
CA ALA A 448 -0.85 -49.54 20.34
C ALA A 448 -2.08 -50.20 20.96
N GLU A 449 -1.95 -50.64 22.22
CA GLU A 449 -3.10 -51.18 22.96
C GLU A 449 -4.09 -50.08 23.31
N ARG A 450 -5.38 -50.42 23.32
CA ARG A 450 -6.44 -49.47 23.67
C ARG A 450 -6.66 -49.44 25.18
N ILE A 451 -6.81 -48.23 25.71
CA ILE A 451 -7.33 -47.97 27.06
C ILE A 451 -8.66 -47.21 26.98
N ASP A 452 -9.44 -47.30 28.05
CA ASP A 452 -10.73 -46.63 28.14
C ASP A 452 -10.61 -45.11 28.13
N HIS A 453 -11.56 -44.46 27.46
CA HIS A 453 -11.63 -43.01 27.34
C HIS A 453 -12.63 -42.45 28.36
N PRO A 454 -12.23 -41.52 29.24
CA PRO A 454 -13.06 -41.15 30.40
C PRO A 454 -14.23 -40.17 30.14
N ILE A 455 -14.70 -39.94 28.90
CA ILE A 455 -15.63 -38.82 28.63
C ILE A 455 -16.66 -39.12 27.52
N THR A 456 -17.93 -38.75 27.76
CA THR A 456 -18.99 -38.52 26.76
C THR A 456 -18.70 -37.24 25.97
N VAL A 457 -18.49 -37.37 24.66
CA VAL A 457 -18.15 -36.26 23.76
C VAL A 457 -19.38 -35.87 22.92
N PRO A 458 -19.62 -34.58 22.63
CA PRO A 458 -20.64 -34.17 21.66
C PRO A 458 -20.46 -34.84 20.29
N ASP A 459 -21.55 -35.01 19.54
CA ASP A 459 -21.58 -35.76 18.25
C ASP A 459 -20.69 -35.20 17.13
N ASN A 460 -20.17 -33.98 17.27
CA ASN A 460 -19.27 -33.34 16.30
C ASN A 460 -17.83 -33.20 16.83
N GLN A 461 -17.53 -33.80 17.97
CA GLN A 461 -16.23 -33.76 18.61
C GLN A 461 -15.63 -35.15 18.76
N PHE A 462 -14.34 -35.26 18.45
CA PHE A 462 -13.55 -36.45 18.64
C PHE A 462 -12.40 -36.14 19.59
N ILE A 463 -12.21 -36.98 20.61
CA ILE A 463 -11.13 -36.83 21.57
C ILE A 463 -10.36 -38.15 21.63
N PHE A 464 -9.04 -38.06 21.46
CA PHE A 464 -8.15 -39.21 21.41
C PHE A 464 -6.91 -38.99 22.29
N GLY A 465 -6.49 -40.02 23.01
CA GLY A 465 -5.25 -40.01 23.78
C GLY A 465 -4.13 -40.68 23.01
N TRP A 466 -2.99 -40.01 22.85
CA TRP A 466 -1.82 -40.54 22.16
C TRP A 466 -0.63 -40.74 23.11
N PRO A 467 0.14 -41.85 22.98
CA PRO A 467 1.22 -42.16 23.89
C PRO A 467 2.37 -41.16 23.76
N TYR A 468 3.06 -40.87 24.88
CA TYR A 468 4.20 -39.95 24.93
C TYR A 468 5.23 -40.24 23.84
N ILE A 469 5.58 -41.52 23.64
CA ILE A 469 6.58 -41.94 22.66
C ILE A 469 6.20 -41.60 21.21
N TRP A 470 4.91 -41.50 20.87
CA TRP A 470 4.48 -41.06 19.53
C TRP A 470 4.54 -39.56 19.36
N ARG A 471 4.49 -38.78 20.44
CA ARG A 471 4.52 -37.33 20.39
C ARG A 471 5.94 -36.77 20.36
N MET A 472 6.90 -37.52 20.91
CA MET A 472 8.25 -37.03 21.19
C MET A 472 9.35 -37.74 20.39
N ASP A 473 9.19 -39.02 19.99
CA ASP A 473 10.26 -39.79 19.35
C ASP A 473 10.21 -39.72 17.81
N ARG A 474 11.04 -38.85 17.23
CA ARG A 474 11.17 -38.70 15.76
C ARG A 474 11.58 -39.97 15.04
N ARG A 475 12.25 -40.92 15.71
CA ARG A 475 12.63 -42.21 15.08
C ARG A 475 11.40 -43.04 14.73
N LYS A 476 10.24 -42.76 15.35
CA LYS A 476 8.96 -43.43 15.08
C LYS A 476 8.08 -42.72 14.04
N ILE A 477 8.59 -41.72 13.31
CA ILE A 477 7.80 -40.87 12.39
C ILE A 477 6.95 -41.68 11.38
N ASN A 478 7.50 -42.78 10.86
CA ASN A 478 6.77 -43.68 9.94
C ASN A 478 5.59 -44.40 10.62
N LYS A 479 5.76 -44.83 11.88
CA LYS A 479 4.69 -45.44 12.69
C LYS A 479 3.61 -44.40 13.01
N ILE A 480 4.03 -43.20 13.40
CA ILE A 480 3.14 -42.07 13.70
C ILE A 480 2.32 -41.67 12.47
N THR A 481 2.94 -41.60 11.30
CA THR A 481 2.25 -41.34 10.03
C THR A 481 1.16 -42.38 9.77
N LYS A 482 1.44 -43.67 9.98
CA LYS A 482 0.44 -44.74 9.81
C LYS A 482 -0.69 -44.63 10.83
N ALA A 483 -0.39 -44.32 12.09
CA ALA A 483 -1.38 -44.12 13.15
C ALA A 483 -2.29 -42.91 12.86
N ALA A 484 -1.73 -41.79 12.37
CA ALA A 484 -2.52 -40.62 11.97
C ALA A 484 -3.48 -40.94 10.79
N ASN A 485 -3.03 -41.74 9.83
CA ASN A 485 -3.88 -42.21 8.73
C ASN A 485 -5.01 -43.13 9.23
N GLU A 486 -4.69 -44.08 10.11
CA GLU A 486 -5.68 -44.96 10.75
C GLU A 486 -6.74 -44.14 11.50
N LEU A 487 -6.31 -43.15 12.29
CA LEU A 487 -7.20 -42.25 13.01
C LEU A 487 -8.15 -41.50 12.08
N ALA A 488 -7.64 -40.98 10.94
CA ALA A 488 -8.47 -40.30 9.97
C ALA A 488 -9.56 -41.20 9.36
N GLU A 489 -9.23 -42.47 9.07
CA GLU A 489 -10.21 -43.43 8.54
C GLU A 489 -11.27 -43.81 9.58
N ILE A 490 -10.88 -43.93 10.85
CA ILE A 490 -11.82 -44.15 11.96
C ILE A 490 -12.82 -42.99 12.06
N ILE A 491 -12.34 -41.76 12.06
CA ILE A 491 -13.20 -40.56 12.11
C ILE A 491 -14.20 -40.55 10.95
N LYS A 492 -13.74 -40.83 9.72
CA LYS A 492 -14.63 -40.90 8.54
C LYS A 492 -15.69 -41.99 8.68
N ARG A 493 -15.31 -43.16 9.18
CA ARG A 493 -16.23 -44.29 9.38
C ARG A 493 -17.30 -43.93 10.41
N THR A 494 -16.89 -43.39 11.57
CA THR A 494 -17.83 -42.98 12.62
C THR A 494 -18.81 -41.90 12.12
N ILE A 495 -18.33 -40.94 11.34
CA ILE A 495 -19.19 -39.94 10.70
C ILE A 495 -20.20 -40.59 9.74
N LYS A 496 -19.77 -41.56 8.94
CA LYS A 496 -20.64 -42.28 8.01
C LYS A 496 -21.72 -43.06 8.76
N GLU A 497 -21.34 -43.75 9.84
CA GLU A 497 -22.25 -44.51 10.71
C GLU A 497 -23.28 -43.62 11.42
N ARG A 498 -22.91 -42.39 11.80
CA ARG A 498 -23.87 -41.42 12.37
C ARG A 498 -24.91 -40.90 11.38
N ARG A 499 -24.65 -41.03 10.08
CA ARG A 499 -25.53 -40.54 9.01
C ARG A 499 -26.48 -41.62 8.46
N SER A 500 -26.13 -42.89 8.65
CA SER A 500 -26.98 -44.05 8.35
C SER A 500 -27.94 -44.31 9.49
#